data_AF-A0A183EXL3-F1
#
_entry.id   AF-A0A183EXL3-F1
#
_cell.length_a   1.000
_cell.length_b   1.000
_cell.length_c   1.000
_cell.angle_alpha   90.00
_cell.angle_beta   90.00
_cell.angle_gamma   90.00
#
_symmetry.space_group_name_H-M   'P 1'
#
loop_
_entity.id
_entity.type
_entity.pdbx_description
1 polymer ?
#
loop_
_entity_poly.entity_id
_entity_poly.type
_entity_poly.pdbx_seq_one_letter_code
_entity_poly.pdbx_strand_id
1 'polypeptide(L)'
;LKVLADLDLKHCVSSRIASSGHGKGITSGEAKRLAFATEILTNPSLLFADEPTTGIDSYMAYHVVKVLENLSSISGKTIICTIHQPASDIFEMFDRVLFLANGRVAFLGSSNFTGKTIICTIHQPASDIFEMFDRVLFLANGRVAFLGAPAEAIKFFGAVGYPIPRHTNPADFFIQTLSIVPGNEEKCTERATKIADAVRYKKCFL
;
A
#
# COMPACT_ATOMS: atom_id res chain seq x y z
N LEU A 1 9.37 -29.21 4.06
CA LEU A 1 8.10 -29.38 4.82
C LEU A 1 7.69 -28.14 5.62
N LYS A 2 8.63 -27.35 6.17
CA LYS A 2 8.30 -26.12 6.92
C LYS A 2 7.58 -25.06 6.06
N VAL A 3 8.14 -24.69 4.90
CA VAL A 3 7.57 -23.68 4.00
C VAL A 3 6.13 -24.00 3.58
N LEU A 4 5.82 -25.25 3.22
CA LEU A 4 4.44 -25.66 2.88
C LEU A 4 3.47 -25.60 4.07
N ALA A 5 3.97 -25.74 5.29
CA ALA A 5 3.18 -25.54 6.51
C ALA A 5 2.89 -24.05 6.73
N ASP A 6 3.93 -23.22 6.62
CA ASP A 6 3.87 -21.78 6.86
C ASP A 6 2.94 -21.07 5.85
N LEU A 7 2.71 -21.71 4.70
CA LEU A 7 1.89 -21.21 3.59
C LEU A 7 0.51 -21.87 3.46
N ASP A 8 0.14 -22.73 4.40
CA ASP A 8 -1.12 -23.50 4.35
C ASP A 8 -1.32 -24.22 3.00
N LEU A 9 -0.31 -25.00 2.60
CA LEU A 9 -0.28 -25.81 1.36
C LEU A 9 -0.14 -27.31 1.64
N LYS A 10 -0.11 -27.73 2.90
CA LYS A 10 0.09 -29.13 3.29
C LYS A 10 -1.02 -30.06 2.78
N HIS A 11 -2.26 -29.57 2.71
CA HIS A 11 -3.41 -30.37 2.27
C HIS A 11 -3.41 -30.60 0.76
N CYS A 12 -2.71 -29.78 -0.02
CA CYS A 12 -2.71 -29.84 -1.48
C CYS A 12 -1.38 -30.31 -2.10
N VAL A 13 -0.49 -30.92 -1.32
CA VAL A 13 0.85 -31.36 -1.77
C VAL A 13 0.79 -32.34 -2.95
N SER A 14 -0.23 -33.19 -3.00
CA SER A 14 -0.42 -34.17 -4.07
C SER A 14 -1.37 -33.70 -5.18
N SER A 15 -1.86 -32.46 -5.09
CA SER A 15 -2.77 -31.88 -6.08
C SER A 15 -2.01 -31.42 -7.32
N ARG A 16 -2.66 -31.46 -8.48
CA ARG A 16 -2.06 -30.99 -9.74
C ARG A 16 -2.03 -29.46 -9.80
N ILE A 17 -0.91 -28.92 -10.29
CA ILE A 17 -0.73 -27.50 -10.59
C ILE A 17 -1.27 -27.23 -12.00
N ALA A 18 -2.59 -27.12 -12.16
CA ALA A 18 -3.24 -26.69 -13.40
C ALA A 18 -4.70 -26.31 -13.17
N SER A 19 -5.14 -25.17 -13.71
CA SER A 19 -6.53 -24.68 -13.61
C SER A 19 -7.41 -25.07 -14.81
N SER A 20 -6.83 -25.64 -15.88
CA SER A 20 -7.52 -25.81 -17.17
C SER A 20 -7.42 -27.26 -17.64
N GLY A 21 -8.29 -28.11 -17.09
CA GLY A 21 -8.41 -29.52 -17.45
C GLY A 21 -9.46 -30.21 -16.57
N HIS A 22 -9.99 -31.35 -17.02
CA HIS A 22 -11.10 -32.11 -16.41
C HIS A 22 -10.77 -32.75 -15.03
N GLY A 23 -9.93 -32.13 -14.19
CA GLY A 23 -9.57 -32.61 -12.84
C GLY A 23 -9.43 -31.47 -11.83
N LYS A 24 -9.68 -31.77 -10.54
CA LYS A 24 -9.53 -30.81 -9.43
C LYS A 24 -8.04 -30.50 -9.21
N GLY A 25 -7.57 -29.37 -9.75
CA GLY A 25 -6.26 -28.79 -9.43
C GLY A 25 -6.30 -27.91 -8.19
N ILE A 26 -5.17 -27.26 -7.88
CA ILE A 26 -5.10 -26.24 -6.83
C ILE A 26 -5.89 -24.98 -7.21
N THR A 27 -6.42 -24.28 -6.21
CA THR A 27 -7.10 -22.99 -6.36
C THR A 27 -6.14 -21.87 -6.79
N SER A 28 -6.68 -20.74 -7.26
CA SER A 28 -5.86 -19.56 -7.59
C SER A 28 -5.08 -19.03 -6.39
N GLY A 29 -5.69 -19.01 -5.19
CA GLY A 29 -5.03 -18.63 -3.95
C GLY A 29 -3.90 -19.58 -3.55
N GLU A 30 -4.12 -20.90 -3.66
CA GLU A 30 -3.08 -21.91 -3.44
C GLU A 30 -1.94 -21.81 -4.46
N ALA A 31 -2.25 -21.55 -5.73
CA ALA A 31 -1.24 -21.33 -6.76
C ALA A 31 -0.36 -20.11 -6.46
N LYS A 32 -0.95 -19.00 -5.96
CA LYS A 32 -0.19 -17.83 -5.53
C LYS A 32 0.68 -18.12 -4.31
N ARG A 33 0.14 -18.79 -3.28
CA ARG A 33 0.93 -19.20 -2.12
C ARG A 33 2.07 -20.14 -2.52
N LEU A 34 1.84 -21.05 -3.48
CA LEU A 34 2.88 -21.93 -4.02
C LEU A 34 3.97 -21.15 -4.77
N ALA A 35 3.62 -20.10 -5.51
CA ALA A 35 4.60 -19.22 -6.16
C ALA A 35 5.47 -18.48 -5.12
N PHE A 36 4.89 -18.00 -4.01
CA PHE A 36 5.71 -17.49 -2.91
C PHE A 36 6.59 -18.57 -2.29
N ALA A 37 6.06 -19.79 -2.14
CA ALA A 37 6.82 -20.92 -1.61
C ALA A 37 8.11 -21.15 -2.39
N THR A 38 8.05 -21.14 -3.72
CA THR A 38 9.22 -21.36 -4.58
C THR A 38 10.28 -20.29 -4.42
N GLU A 39 9.88 -19.03 -4.28
CA GLU A 39 10.82 -17.92 -4.05
C GLU A 39 11.48 -17.97 -2.67
N ILE A 40 10.69 -18.29 -1.63
CA ILE A 40 11.16 -18.35 -0.24
C ILE A 40 12.17 -19.48 -0.02
N LEU A 41 12.18 -20.54 -0.84
CA LEU A 41 13.17 -21.63 -0.75
C LEU A 41 14.61 -21.14 -0.87
N THR A 42 14.84 -20.03 -1.58
CA THR A 42 16.16 -19.40 -1.70
C THR A 42 16.57 -18.60 -0.46
N ASN A 43 15.67 -18.49 0.53
CA ASN A 43 15.84 -17.76 1.78
C ASN A 43 16.28 -16.29 1.59
N PRO A 44 15.63 -15.50 0.72
CA PRO A 44 16.04 -14.13 0.45
C PRO A 44 15.84 -13.24 1.68
N SER A 45 16.70 -12.24 1.89
CA SER A 45 16.53 -11.23 2.95
C SER A 45 15.52 -10.13 2.56
N LEU A 46 15.31 -9.94 1.26
CA LEU A 46 14.36 -8.98 0.66
C LEU A 46 13.49 -9.71 -0.37
N LEU A 47 12.17 -9.59 -0.26
CA LEU A 47 11.20 -10.17 -1.18
C LEU A 47 10.35 -9.06 -1.81
N PHE A 48 10.21 -9.09 -3.13
CA PHE A 48 9.26 -8.24 -3.86
C PHE A 48 8.02 -9.06 -4.24
N ALA A 49 6.83 -8.52 -3.96
CA ALA A 49 5.56 -9.16 -4.30
C ALA A 49 4.65 -8.16 -5.01
N ASP A 50 4.61 -8.22 -6.34
CA ASP A 50 3.78 -7.34 -7.14
C ASP A 50 2.34 -7.89 -7.19
N GLU A 51 1.38 -7.09 -6.73
CA GLU A 51 -0.05 -7.37 -6.73
C GLU A 51 -0.42 -8.80 -6.24
N PRO A 52 0.03 -9.21 -5.03
CA PRO A 52 -0.11 -10.57 -4.55
C PRO A 52 -1.58 -10.96 -4.34
N THR A 53 -2.47 -9.99 -4.19
CA THR A 53 -3.91 -10.19 -3.97
C THR A 53 -4.78 -10.02 -5.22
N THR A 54 -4.20 -9.67 -6.38
CA THR A 54 -4.99 -9.45 -7.60
C THR A 54 -5.68 -10.73 -8.08
N GLY A 55 -6.97 -10.63 -8.41
CA GLY A 55 -7.76 -11.75 -8.97
C GLY A 55 -8.15 -12.83 -7.95
N ILE A 56 -8.05 -12.56 -6.64
CA ILE A 56 -8.58 -13.41 -5.58
C ILE A 56 -9.52 -12.62 -4.66
N ASP A 57 -10.44 -13.30 -3.99
CA ASP A 57 -11.38 -12.67 -3.05
C ASP A 57 -10.67 -12.15 -1.78
N SER A 58 -11.38 -11.32 -1.01
CA SER A 58 -10.84 -10.68 0.21
C SER A 58 -10.38 -11.67 1.27
N TYR A 59 -11.08 -12.79 1.43
CA TYR A 59 -10.72 -13.83 2.40
C TYR A 59 -9.41 -14.53 1.99
N MET A 60 -9.26 -14.88 0.71
CA MET A 60 -8.01 -15.44 0.19
C MET A 60 -6.87 -14.41 0.20
N ALA A 61 -7.15 -13.15 -0.10
CA ALA A 61 -6.19 -12.06 -0.05
C ALA A 61 -5.63 -11.88 1.37
N TYR A 62 -6.48 -11.93 2.40
CA TYR A 62 -6.07 -11.91 3.80
C TYR A 62 -5.05 -13.03 4.11
N HIS A 63 -5.35 -14.27 3.70
CA HIS A 63 -4.42 -15.40 3.92
C HIS A 63 -3.09 -15.25 3.18
N VAL A 64 -3.10 -14.69 1.97
CA VAL A 64 -1.86 -14.38 1.23
C VAL A 64 -1.02 -13.32 1.95
N VAL A 65 -1.64 -12.27 2.46
CA VAL A 65 -0.90 -11.22 3.20
C VAL A 65 -0.47 -11.72 4.57
N LYS A 66 -1.24 -12.60 5.23
CA LYS A 66 -0.84 -13.27 6.47
C LYS A 66 0.42 -14.10 6.33
N VAL A 67 0.56 -14.77 5.20
CA VAL A 67 1.78 -15.47 4.81
C VAL A 67 2.97 -14.50 4.77
N LEU A 68 2.83 -13.36 4.09
CA LEU A 68 3.89 -12.35 4.00
C LEU A 68 4.26 -11.82 5.39
N GLU A 69 3.25 -11.53 6.22
CA GLU A 69 3.44 -11.12 7.62
C GLU A 69 4.24 -12.14 8.43
N ASN A 70 3.89 -13.43 8.33
CA ASN A 70 4.58 -14.50 9.04
C ASN A 70 6.04 -14.62 8.59
N LEU A 71 6.32 -14.47 7.30
CA LEU A 71 7.68 -14.48 6.75
C LEU A 71 8.51 -13.32 7.31
N SER A 72 7.94 -12.12 7.37
CA SER A 72 8.62 -10.97 7.97
C SER A 72 8.86 -11.20 9.47
N SER A 73 7.84 -11.66 10.20
CA SER A 73 7.87 -11.86 11.66
C SER A 73 8.85 -12.93 12.12
N ILE A 74 8.82 -14.10 11.48
CA ILE A 74 9.52 -15.30 11.96
C ILE A 74 10.95 -15.34 11.43
N SER A 75 11.18 -14.81 10.23
CA SER A 75 12.46 -14.94 9.54
C SER A 75 13.22 -13.63 9.31
N GLY A 76 12.70 -12.51 9.84
CA GLY A 76 13.34 -11.19 9.77
C GLY A 76 13.46 -10.67 8.33
N LYS A 77 12.58 -11.13 7.43
CA LYS A 77 12.61 -10.75 6.01
C LYS A 77 11.96 -9.39 5.81
N THR A 78 12.57 -8.58 4.95
CA THR A 78 11.95 -7.36 4.43
C THR A 78 11.09 -7.73 3.23
N ILE A 79 9.85 -7.28 3.20
CA ILE A 79 8.93 -7.55 2.09
C ILE A 79 8.45 -6.21 1.56
N ILE A 80 8.49 -6.05 0.24
CA ILE A 80 7.91 -4.92 -0.46
C ILE A 80 6.83 -5.46 -1.39
N CYS A 81 5.60 -5.01 -1.21
CA CYS A 81 4.49 -5.43 -2.04
C CYS A 81 3.68 -4.26 -2.57
N THR A 82 2.93 -4.50 -3.64
CA THR A 82 1.96 -3.55 -4.19
C THR A 82 0.57 -4.15 -3.98
N ILE A 83 -0.38 -3.43 -3.37
CA ILE A 83 -1.76 -3.91 -3.23
C ILE A 83 -2.71 -2.84 -3.73
N HIS A 84 -3.49 -3.20 -4.73
CA HIS A 84 -4.60 -2.38 -5.19
C HIS A 84 -5.72 -2.43 -4.15
N GLN A 85 -5.98 -1.29 -3.48
CA GLN A 85 -7.11 -1.11 -2.55
C GLN A 85 -7.26 -2.26 -1.53
N PRO A 86 -6.33 -2.42 -0.56
CA PRO A 86 -6.46 -3.47 0.45
C PRO A 86 -7.76 -3.28 1.25
N ALA A 87 -8.37 -4.37 1.71
CA ALA A 87 -9.40 -4.29 2.74
C ALA A 87 -8.78 -3.81 4.07
N SER A 88 -9.58 -3.24 4.97
CA SER A 88 -9.09 -2.63 6.22
C SER A 88 -8.30 -3.60 7.10
N ASP A 89 -8.75 -4.86 7.17
CA ASP A 89 -8.09 -5.94 7.90
C ASP A 89 -6.72 -6.31 7.31
N ILE A 90 -6.59 -6.34 5.98
CA ILE A 90 -5.33 -6.52 5.27
C ILE A 90 -4.40 -5.31 5.49
N PHE A 91 -4.99 -4.13 5.47
CA PHE A 91 -4.28 -2.88 5.61
C PHE A 91 -3.56 -2.76 6.97
N GLU A 92 -4.19 -3.22 8.05
CA GLU A 92 -3.60 -3.25 9.39
C GLU A 92 -2.36 -4.17 9.52
N MET A 93 -2.16 -5.09 8.58
CA MET A 93 -1.04 -6.05 8.59
C MET A 93 0.29 -5.42 8.16
N PHE A 94 0.26 -4.21 7.59
CA PHE A 94 1.48 -3.52 7.14
C PHE A 94 2.13 -2.75 8.28
N ASP A 95 3.46 -2.80 8.35
CA ASP A 95 4.21 -1.94 9.28
C ASP A 95 4.39 -0.56 8.70
N ARG A 96 4.67 -0.48 7.40
CA ARG A 96 4.86 0.76 6.66
C ARG A 96 4.06 0.75 5.37
N VAL A 97 3.49 1.90 5.04
CA VAL A 97 2.70 2.06 3.82
C VAL A 97 3.30 3.18 3.00
N LEU A 98 3.46 2.92 1.71
CA LEU A 98 4.01 3.81 0.70
C LEU A 98 2.92 4.17 -0.32
N PHE A 99 2.16 5.25 -0.15
CA PHE A 99 1.25 5.64 -1.23
C PHE A 99 2.03 6.15 -2.43
N LEU A 100 1.61 5.77 -3.64
CA LEU A 100 2.14 6.28 -4.89
C LEU A 100 1.02 7.01 -5.66
N ALA A 101 1.34 8.17 -6.22
CA ALA A 101 0.48 8.92 -7.12
C ALA A 101 1.29 9.43 -8.32
N ASN A 102 0.84 9.13 -9.54
CA ASN A 102 1.49 9.53 -10.80
C ASN A 102 3.01 9.30 -10.81
N GLY A 103 3.45 8.11 -10.38
CA GLY A 103 4.87 7.74 -10.33
C GLY A 103 5.68 8.44 -9.24
N ARG A 104 5.04 9.10 -8.27
CA ARG A 104 5.69 9.79 -7.15
C ARG A 104 5.15 9.30 -5.82
N VAL A 105 5.98 9.36 -4.77
CA VAL A 105 5.56 8.99 -3.42
C VAL A 105 4.56 10.01 -2.89
N ALA A 106 3.35 9.58 -2.57
CA ALA A 106 2.30 10.38 -1.95
C ALA A 106 2.17 10.11 -0.44
N PHE A 107 2.90 9.13 0.10
CA PHE A 107 3.05 8.88 1.53
C PHE A 107 4.15 7.88 1.78
N LEU A 108 4.89 8.03 2.89
CA LEU A 108 5.60 6.93 3.53
C LEU A 108 5.47 7.10 5.05
N GLY A 109 4.91 6.12 5.73
CA GLY A 109 4.79 6.16 7.19
C GLY A 109 4.47 4.79 7.77
N SER A 110 4.49 4.71 9.11
CA SER A 110 4.18 3.48 9.82
C SER A 110 2.67 3.37 10.06
N SER A 111 2.11 2.20 9.83
CA SER A 111 0.75 1.83 10.25
C SER A 111 0.75 1.05 11.57
N ASN A 112 1.87 0.43 11.97
CA ASN A 112 2.04 -0.27 13.24
C ASN A 112 3.53 -0.42 13.64
N PHE A 113 3.86 -0.40 14.94
CA PHE A 113 5.23 -0.55 15.48
C PHE A 113 5.58 -2.00 15.89
N THR A 114 5.35 -2.99 15.01
CA THR A 114 5.60 -4.41 15.38
C THR A 114 7.02 -4.91 15.10
N GLY A 115 7.90 -4.08 14.52
CA GLY A 115 9.28 -4.44 14.19
C GLY A 115 9.43 -5.33 12.95
N LYS A 116 8.33 -5.56 12.23
CA LYS A 116 8.32 -6.22 10.92
C LYS A 116 8.51 -5.14 9.84
N THR A 117 8.80 -5.51 8.59
CA THR A 117 8.87 -4.53 7.50
C THR A 117 8.20 -5.08 6.26
N ILE A 118 6.89 -4.84 6.18
CA ILE A 118 6.14 -4.92 4.93
C ILE A 118 5.85 -3.50 4.44
N ILE A 119 6.34 -3.16 3.25
CA ILE A 119 6.08 -1.89 2.58
C ILE A 119 5.03 -2.14 1.50
N CYS A 120 3.82 -1.59 1.67
CA CYS A 120 2.77 -1.70 0.66
C CYS A 120 2.66 -0.43 -0.19
N THR A 121 2.62 -0.54 -1.52
CA THR A 121 2.12 0.54 -2.37
C THR A 121 0.64 0.41 -2.64
N ILE A 122 -0.12 1.45 -2.34
CA ILE A 122 -1.55 1.48 -2.62
C ILE A 122 -1.81 2.55 -3.68
N HIS A 123 -2.44 2.13 -4.76
CA HIS A 123 -3.04 3.04 -5.73
C HIS A 123 -4.44 3.39 -5.22
N GLN A 124 -4.60 4.59 -4.64
CA GLN A 124 -5.87 5.17 -4.17
C GLN A 124 -6.51 4.43 -2.97
N PRO A 125 -6.18 4.76 -1.71
CA PRO A 125 -6.84 4.14 -0.56
C PRO A 125 -8.30 4.57 -0.44
N ALA A 126 -9.13 3.67 0.07
CA ALA A 126 -10.47 4.03 0.55
C ALA A 126 -10.39 5.05 1.71
N SER A 127 -11.46 5.82 1.93
CA SER A 127 -11.49 6.86 2.96
C SER A 127 -11.27 6.31 4.37
N ASP A 128 -11.88 5.18 4.72
CA ASP A 128 -11.74 4.58 6.04
C ASP A 128 -10.28 4.20 6.32
N ILE A 129 -9.57 3.70 5.31
CA ILE A 129 -8.14 3.38 5.38
C ILE A 129 -7.31 4.66 5.53
N PHE A 130 -7.68 5.73 4.82
CA PHE A 130 -7.02 7.02 4.94
C PHE A 130 -7.09 7.62 6.36
N GLU A 131 -8.16 7.35 7.09
CA GLU A 131 -8.33 7.86 8.45
C GLU A 131 -7.52 7.08 9.49
N MET A 132 -7.17 5.83 9.20
CA MET A 132 -6.40 4.96 10.11
C MET A 132 -4.91 5.34 10.21
N PHE A 133 -4.40 6.22 9.36
CA PHE A 133 -3.00 6.62 9.40
C PHE A 133 -2.67 7.54 10.57
N ASP A 134 -1.60 7.25 11.30
CA ASP A 134 -1.05 8.18 12.29
C ASP A 134 -0.53 9.48 11.63
N ARG A 135 0.11 9.33 10.46
CA ARG A 135 0.67 10.41 9.65
C ARG A 135 0.54 10.10 8.18
N VAL A 136 0.51 11.11 7.32
CA VAL A 136 0.47 11.07 5.85
C VAL A 136 1.50 12.06 5.29
N LEU A 137 2.16 11.72 4.17
CA LEU A 137 3.29 12.45 3.57
C LEU A 137 3.03 12.68 2.08
N PHE A 138 2.30 13.73 1.73
CA PHE A 138 2.08 14.01 0.32
C PHE A 138 3.33 14.62 -0.32
N LEU A 139 3.76 14.10 -1.48
CA LEU A 139 4.75 14.78 -2.32
C LEU A 139 4.12 15.26 -3.62
N ALA A 140 4.66 16.37 -4.13
CA ALA A 140 4.32 16.91 -5.44
C ALA A 140 5.59 17.46 -6.09
N ASN A 141 5.86 17.09 -7.34
CA ASN A 141 7.05 17.51 -8.09
C ASN A 141 8.38 17.35 -7.31
N GLY A 142 8.54 16.23 -6.60
CA GLY A 142 9.75 15.94 -5.82
C GLY A 142 9.89 16.72 -4.52
N ARG A 143 8.88 17.52 -4.13
CA ARG A 143 8.84 18.30 -2.89
C ARG A 143 7.79 17.76 -1.93
N VAL A 144 8.00 17.96 -0.63
CA VAL A 144 7.01 17.65 0.39
C VAL A 144 5.87 18.65 0.31
N ALA A 145 4.69 18.17 -0.08
CA ALA A 145 3.45 18.92 -0.15
C ALA A 145 2.66 18.89 1.16
N PHE A 146 2.89 17.91 2.05
CA PHE A 146 2.37 17.86 3.42
C PHE A 146 3.03 16.71 4.20
N LEU A 147 3.20 16.85 5.52
CA LEU A 147 3.54 15.76 6.43
C LEU A 147 2.86 16.00 7.79
N GLY A 148 1.97 15.10 8.22
CA GLY A 148 1.20 15.24 9.47
C GLY A 148 0.06 14.24 9.54
N ALA A 149 -0.80 14.30 10.55
CA ALA A 149 -1.96 13.40 10.67
C ALA A 149 -2.99 13.63 9.55
N PRO A 150 -3.82 12.64 9.18
CA PRO A 150 -4.91 12.80 8.20
C PRO A 150 -5.82 14.00 8.51
N ALA A 151 -6.24 14.15 9.77
CA ALA A 151 -7.05 15.28 10.20
C ALA A 151 -6.34 16.64 10.04
N GLU A 152 -5.01 16.67 10.18
CA GLU A 152 -4.20 17.86 9.92
C GLU A 152 -4.10 18.15 8.42
N ALA A 153 -4.04 17.12 7.57
CA ALA A 153 -4.06 17.29 6.12
C ALA A 153 -5.36 17.96 5.68
N ILE A 154 -6.51 17.48 6.16
CA ILE A 154 -7.84 18.07 5.89
C ILE A 154 -7.86 19.56 6.24
N LYS A 155 -7.39 19.91 7.44
CA LYS A 155 -7.31 21.31 7.89
C LYS A 155 -6.33 22.14 7.04
N PHE A 156 -5.17 21.58 6.71
CA PHE A 156 -4.12 22.25 5.94
C PHE A 156 -4.59 22.56 4.52
N PHE A 157 -5.08 21.58 3.78
CA PHE A 157 -5.56 21.78 2.41
C PHE A 157 -6.75 22.75 2.37
N GLY A 158 -7.67 22.67 3.34
CA GLY A 158 -8.74 23.66 3.51
C GLY A 158 -8.22 25.08 3.68
N ALA A 159 -7.20 25.29 4.53
CA ALA A 159 -6.60 26.60 4.77
C ALA A 159 -5.84 27.16 3.55
N VAL A 160 -5.29 26.30 2.69
CA VAL A 160 -4.59 26.71 1.46
C VAL A 160 -5.55 27.00 0.29
N GLY A 161 -6.86 26.79 0.50
CA GLY A 161 -7.92 27.09 -0.47
C GLY A 161 -8.46 25.87 -1.22
N TYR A 162 -8.16 24.66 -0.73
CA TYR A 162 -8.65 23.39 -1.28
C TYR A 162 -9.45 22.62 -0.22
N PRO A 163 -10.62 23.14 0.21
CA PRO A 163 -11.50 22.38 1.10
C PRO A 163 -12.06 21.16 0.37
N ILE A 164 -12.18 20.05 1.10
CA ILE A 164 -12.68 18.79 0.55
C ILE A 164 -14.18 18.94 0.24
N PRO A 165 -14.63 18.65 -0.99
CA PRO A 165 -16.04 18.64 -1.32
C PRO A 165 -16.80 17.56 -0.54
N ARG A 166 -18.12 17.74 -0.36
CA ARG A 166 -18.96 16.75 0.32
C ARG A 166 -18.88 15.40 -0.40
N HIS A 167 -18.91 14.31 0.36
CA HIS A 167 -18.90 12.93 -0.14
C HIS A 167 -17.70 12.58 -1.04
N THR A 168 -16.58 13.29 -0.90
CA THR A 168 -15.35 13.01 -1.64
C THR A 168 -14.34 12.34 -0.73
N ASN A 169 -13.67 11.31 -1.23
CA ASN A 169 -12.57 10.67 -0.51
C ASN A 169 -11.41 11.67 -0.33
N PRO A 170 -10.97 11.96 0.91
CA PRO A 170 -9.86 12.88 1.16
C PRO A 170 -8.57 12.50 0.42
N ALA A 171 -8.20 11.22 0.42
CA ALA A 171 -6.97 10.76 -0.21
C ALA A 171 -6.97 11.03 -1.71
N ASP A 172 -8.07 10.69 -2.38
CA ASP A 172 -8.24 10.93 -3.82
C ASP A 172 -8.22 12.42 -4.13
N PHE A 173 -8.91 13.23 -3.32
CA PHE A 173 -8.94 14.67 -3.51
C PHE A 173 -7.56 15.30 -3.38
N PHE A 174 -6.78 14.94 -2.35
CA PHE A 174 -5.41 15.46 -2.18
C PHE A 174 -4.50 15.01 -3.32
N ILE A 175 -4.57 13.74 -3.71
CA ILE A 175 -3.80 13.19 -4.82
C ILE A 175 -4.11 13.94 -6.12
N GLN A 176 -5.39 14.12 -6.47
CA GLN A 176 -5.79 14.86 -7.67
C GLN A 176 -5.39 16.33 -7.61
N THR A 177 -5.45 16.95 -6.42
CA THR A 177 -5.01 18.33 -6.20
C THR A 177 -3.50 18.48 -6.40
N LEU A 178 -2.71 17.46 -6.10
CA LEU A 178 -1.25 17.48 -6.28
C LEU A 178 -0.78 16.92 -7.62
N SER A 179 -1.68 16.30 -8.36
CA SER A 179 -1.40 15.69 -9.65
C SER A 179 -1.15 16.73 -10.75
N ILE A 180 -0.24 16.39 -11.67
CA ILE A 180 0.01 17.13 -12.90
C ILE A 180 -0.78 16.46 -14.01
N VAL A 181 -1.63 17.23 -14.69
CA VAL A 181 -2.47 16.74 -15.78
C VAL A 181 -1.87 17.20 -17.11
N PRO A 182 -1.75 16.32 -18.12
CA PRO A 182 -1.28 16.70 -19.45
C PRO A 182 -2.11 17.83 -20.07
N GLY A 183 -1.46 18.82 -20.69
CA GLY A 183 -2.10 19.97 -21.29
C GLY A 183 -2.49 21.09 -20.32
N ASN A 184 -2.18 20.93 -19.02
CA ASN A 184 -2.33 21.98 -18.01
C ASN A 184 -1.15 21.97 -17.02
N GLU A 185 0.03 21.55 -17.47
CA GLU A 185 1.18 21.27 -16.62
C GLU A 185 1.64 22.50 -15.84
N GLU A 186 1.62 23.68 -16.46
CA GLU A 186 2.03 24.94 -15.86
C GLU A 186 1.17 25.28 -14.64
N LYS A 187 -0.16 25.32 -14.79
CA LYS A 187 -1.08 25.62 -13.68
C LYS A 187 -1.03 24.56 -12.58
N CYS A 188 -0.95 23.28 -12.96
CA CYS A 188 -0.84 22.19 -11.99
C CYS A 188 0.46 22.28 -11.19
N THR A 189 1.58 22.64 -11.85
CA THR A 189 2.89 22.80 -11.20
C THR A 189 2.91 24.00 -10.27
N GLU A 190 2.31 25.13 -10.68
CA GLU A 190 2.17 26.32 -9.84
C GLU A 190 1.35 26.00 -8.58
N ARG A 191 0.21 25.31 -8.73
CA ARG A 191 -0.62 24.83 -7.61
C ARG A 191 0.17 23.93 -6.65
N ALA A 192 0.83 22.91 -7.18
CA ALA A 192 1.61 21.97 -6.38
C ALA A 192 2.74 22.69 -5.61
N THR A 193 3.40 23.64 -6.27
CA THR A 193 4.47 24.45 -5.68
C THR A 193 3.95 25.34 -4.57
N LYS A 194 2.83 26.04 -4.79
CA LYS A 194 2.16 26.87 -3.77
C LYS A 194 1.82 26.07 -2.52
N ILE A 195 1.28 24.86 -2.68
CA ILE A 195 0.93 23.98 -1.56
C ILE A 195 2.20 23.55 -0.80
N ALA A 196 3.24 23.10 -1.51
CA ALA A 196 4.49 22.68 -0.89
C ALA A 196 5.20 23.82 -0.14
N ASP A 197 5.20 25.04 -0.69
CA ASP A 197 5.81 26.20 -0.02
C ASP A 197 5.03 26.59 1.24
N ALA A 198 3.70 26.48 1.23
CA ALA A 198 2.86 26.77 2.41
C ALA A 198 3.16 25.85 3.60
N VAL A 199 3.53 24.58 3.36
CA VAL A 199 4.00 23.65 4.42
C VAL A 199 5.29 24.15 5.05
N ARG A 200 6.21 24.62 4.22
CA ARG A 200 7.55 25.05 4.67
C ARG A 200 7.46 26.28 5.57
N TYR A 201 6.58 27.22 5.25
CA TYR A 201 6.33 28.38 6.12
C TYR A 201 5.76 28.02 7.49
N LYS A 202 4.87 27.00 7.58
CA LYS A 202 4.35 26.53 8.88
C LYS A 202 5.37 25.80 9.74
N LYS A 203 6.34 25.09 9.14
CA LYS A 203 7.42 24.41 9.87
C LYS A 203 8.50 25.35 10.42
N CYS A 204 8.56 26.60 9.98
CA CYS A 204 9.55 27.58 10.47
C CYS A 204 9.15 28.27 11.79
N PHE A 205 7.94 28.04 12.29
CA PHE A 205 7.36 28.73 13.47
C PHE A 205 6.97 27.77 14.62
N LEU A 206 7.41 26.50 14.56
CA LEU A 206 7.31 25.50 15.63
C LEU A 206 8.68 24.88 15.84
#